data_AF-A0A354WV74-F1
#
_entry.id   AF-A0A354WV74-F1
#
_cell.length_a   1.000
_cell.length_b   1.000
_cell.length_c   1.000
_cell.angle_alpha   90.00
_cell.angle_beta   90.00
_cell.angle_gamma   90.00
#
_symmetry.space_group_name_H-M   'P 1'
#
loop_
_entity.id
_entity.type
_entity.pdbx_description
1 polymer ?
#
loop_
_entity_poly.entity_id
_entity_poly.type
_entity_poly.pdbx_seq_one_letter_code
_entity_poly.pdbx_strand_id
1 'polypeptide(L)'
;MEQKDVSLSGKRFPIQLDIAMYKKGLYKETDKMSDLICGNYPMVLVTSRFGIKLGFGEKNIGEVCRQNGVDAFTFLTVVNFLTEEIQSATEMICERISVDTLMSYLHNAHNYFLDFRLPHIREKLNEATSTCQPEVAVAIHDFFEQYVQEIHKHMTYEERTVFPYVRNLLDGKVMKNYQISIFKKRHEQIDKKLSDLKNILIKYYPGSGSYMLNSVLFDLFTTEEDLISHTRVENELFTPVILSYEKRLLM
;
A
#
# COMPACT_ATOMS: atom_id res chain seq x y z
N MET A 1 -32.19 -58.23 21.36
CA MET A 1 -32.33 -57.16 20.36
C MET A 1 -30.98 -56.99 19.69
N GLU A 2 -30.97 -57.25 18.39
CA GLU A 2 -29.79 -57.36 17.52
C GLU A 2 -28.96 -56.07 17.47
N GLN A 3 -27.65 -56.25 17.38
CA GLN A 3 -26.70 -55.27 16.88
C GLN A 3 -27.07 -54.91 15.44
N LYS A 4 -27.14 -53.61 15.13
CA LYS A 4 -26.94 -53.11 13.77
C LYS A 4 -25.72 -52.22 13.74
N ASP A 5 -24.68 -52.73 13.11
CA ASP A 5 -23.55 -51.96 12.60
C ASP A 5 -24.05 -50.85 11.68
N VAL A 6 -23.69 -49.61 12.01
CA VAL A 6 -23.72 -48.50 11.05
C VAL A 6 -22.27 -48.19 10.70
N SER A 7 -21.81 -48.78 9.61
CA SER A 7 -20.60 -48.38 8.90
C SER A 7 -20.80 -46.98 8.34
N LEU A 8 -20.12 -45.98 8.90
CA LEU A 8 -19.91 -44.71 8.25
C LEU A 8 -18.54 -44.74 7.58
N SER A 9 -18.53 -45.10 6.30
CA SER A 9 -17.41 -44.83 5.41
C SER A 9 -17.29 -43.31 5.18
N GLY A 10 -16.77 -42.60 6.17
CA GLY A 10 -16.37 -41.21 6.00
C GLY A 10 -15.02 -41.19 5.28
N LYS A 11 -15.03 -40.95 3.97
CA LYS A 11 -13.83 -40.53 3.24
C LYS A 11 -13.21 -39.37 4.01
N ARG A 12 -12.05 -39.62 4.62
CA ARG A 12 -11.21 -38.59 5.20
C ARG A 12 -10.77 -37.73 4.02
N PHE A 13 -11.48 -36.63 3.75
CA PHE A 13 -10.96 -35.58 2.88
C PHE A 13 -9.70 -35.06 3.56
N PRO A 14 -8.50 -35.26 3.03
CA PRO A 14 -7.41 -34.41 3.44
C PRO A 14 -7.70 -33.07 2.77
N ILE A 15 -8.34 -32.16 3.50
CA ILE A 15 -8.18 -30.75 3.17
C ILE A 15 -6.74 -30.45 3.56
N GLN A 16 -5.83 -30.76 2.65
CA GLN A 16 -4.54 -30.14 2.63
C GLN A 16 -4.85 -28.68 2.28
N LEU A 17 -5.04 -27.86 3.31
CA LEU A 17 -4.92 -26.43 3.16
C LEU A 17 -3.46 -26.22 2.76
N ASP A 18 -3.19 -26.22 1.45
CA ASP A 18 -1.96 -25.66 0.94
C ASP A 18 -2.04 -24.17 1.26
N ILE A 19 -1.59 -23.79 2.46
CA ILE A 19 -1.27 -22.41 2.84
C ILE A 19 0.02 -22.02 2.12
N ALA A 20 0.11 -22.31 0.83
CA ALA A 20 0.96 -21.58 -0.09
C ALA A 20 0.10 -20.41 -0.57
N MET A 21 -0.15 -19.45 0.34
CA MET A 21 -1.00 -18.28 0.03
C MET A 21 -0.44 -17.53 -1.18
N TYR A 22 0.88 -17.55 -1.38
CA TYR A 22 1.53 -16.83 -2.47
C TYR A 22 2.03 -17.78 -3.56
N LYS A 23 1.68 -17.48 -4.81
CA LYS A 23 2.37 -18.02 -5.99
C LYS A 23 3.87 -17.76 -5.81
N LYS A 24 4.69 -18.81 -5.87
CA LYS A 24 6.14 -18.67 -5.90
C LYS A 24 6.58 -18.26 -7.30
N GLY A 25 7.32 -17.16 -7.40
CA GLY A 25 7.86 -16.65 -8.65
C GLY A 25 7.06 -15.51 -9.28
N LEU A 26 7.71 -14.81 -10.20
CA LEU A 26 7.22 -13.59 -10.83
C LEU A 26 5.83 -13.74 -11.48
N TYR A 27 4.97 -12.77 -11.20
CA TYR A 27 3.77 -12.49 -11.96
C TYR A 27 4.13 -11.98 -13.36
N LYS A 28 3.33 -12.40 -14.35
CA LYS A 28 3.49 -12.13 -15.77
C LYS A 28 2.15 -11.67 -16.33
N GLU A 29 2.19 -11.00 -17.50
CA GLU A 29 0.97 -10.53 -18.17
C GLU A 29 -0.06 -11.64 -18.43
N THR A 30 0.39 -12.89 -18.62
CA THR A 30 -0.47 -14.06 -18.90
C THR A 30 -1.17 -14.63 -17.67
N ASP A 31 -0.77 -14.24 -16.46
CA ASP A 31 -1.44 -14.70 -15.24
C ASP A 31 -2.81 -14.03 -15.10
N LYS A 32 -3.80 -14.70 -14.49
CA LYS A 32 -5.11 -14.11 -14.24
C LYS A 32 -5.03 -13.02 -13.16
N MET A 33 -5.72 -11.91 -13.39
CA MET A 33 -5.80 -10.83 -12.39
C MET A 33 -6.51 -11.30 -11.11
N SER A 34 -7.51 -12.19 -11.23
CA SER A 34 -8.18 -12.81 -10.08
C SER A 34 -7.21 -13.58 -9.20
N ASP A 35 -6.31 -14.35 -9.80
CA ASP A 35 -5.41 -15.25 -9.07
C ASP A 35 -4.35 -14.46 -8.30
N LEU A 36 -3.86 -13.35 -8.89
CA LEU A 36 -2.99 -12.39 -8.21
C LEU A 36 -3.64 -11.85 -6.92
N ILE A 37 -4.89 -11.41 -7.01
CA ILE A 37 -5.60 -10.80 -5.88
C ILE A 37 -5.98 -11.83 -4.83
N CYS A 38 -6.47 -13.01 -5.25
CA CYS A 38 -6.84 -14.08 -4.34
C CYS A 38 -5.63 -14.68 -3.61
N GLY A 39 -4.47 -14.76 -4.26
CA GLY A 39 -3.23 -15.21 -3.63
C GLY A 39 -2.59 -14.15 -2.73
N ASN A 40 -2.84 -12.86 -2.98
CA ASN A 40 -2.23 -11.78 -2.21
C ASN A 40 -3.23 -10.63 -2.01
N TYR A 41 -4.01 -10.68 -0.93
CA TYR A 41 -5.09 -9.72 -0.68
C TYR A 41 -4.66 -8.24 -0.65
N PRO A 42 -3.43 -7.85 -0.21
CA PRO A 42 -2.91 -6.49 -0.44
C PRO A 42 -2.98 -6.00 -1.89
N MET A 43 -2.95 -6.90 -2.87
CA MET A 43 -3.03 -6.54 -4.30
C MET A 43 -4.37 -5.89 -4.68
N VAL A 44 -5.41 -5.99 -3.84
CA VAL A 44 -6.64 -5.19 -4.02
C VAL A 44 -6.31 -3.70 -4.02
N LEU A 45 -5.55 -3.23 -3.03
CA LEU A 45 -5.19 -1.81 -2.91
C LEU A 45 -4.20 -1.41 -4.00
N VAL A 46 -3.19 -2.26 -4.27
CA VAL A 46 -2.22 -2.01 -5.35
C VAL A 46 -2.94 -1.82 -6.69
N THR A 47 -3.85 -2.74 -7.03
CA THR A 47 -4.63 -2.69 -8.28
C THR A 47 -5.52 -1.44 -8.34
N SER A 48 -6.18 -1.09 -7.23
CA SER A 48 -7.01 0.12 -7.15
C SER A 48 -6.19 1.41 -7.37
N ARG A 49 -4.94 1.47 -6.88
CA ARG A 49 -4.06 2.63 -7.07
C ARG A 49 -3.61 2.83 -8.50
N PHE A 50 -3.56 1.77 -9.30
CA PHE A 50 -3.39 1.88 -10.75
C PHE A 50 -4.67 2.35 -11.47
N GLY A 51 -5.74 2.68 -10.74
CA GLY A 51 -7.02 3.11 -11.32
C GLY A 51 -7.85 1.95 -11.88
N ILE A 52 -7.46 0.70 -11.59
CA ILE A 52 -8.12 -0.49 -12.10
C ILE A 52 -9.24 -0.90 -11.13
N LYS A 53 -10.48 -0.90 -11.61
CA LYS A 53 -11.67 -1.28 -10.84
C LYS A 53 -11.86 -2.80 -10.85
N LEU A 54 -12.40 -3.35 -9.74
CA LEU A 54 -12.78 -4.76 -9.63
C LEU A 54 -13.83 -5.16 -10.70
N GLY A 55 -13.88 -6.46 -11.02
CA GLY A 55 -14.76 -7.02 -12.05
C GLY A 55 -14.03 -7.47 -13.31
N PHE A 56 -12.89 -8.15 -13.15
CA PHE A 56 -11.99 -8.53 -14.25
C PHE A 56 -12.53 -9.67 -15.14
N GLY A 57 -13.44 -10.49 -14.61
CA GLY A 57 -13.79 -11.78 -15.21
C GLY A 57 -12.55 -12.69 -15.27
N GLU A 58 -12.41 -13.43 -16.37
CA GLU A 58 -11.32 -14.39 -16.57
C GLU A 58 -10.06 -13.76 -17.22
N LYS A 59 -9.99 -12.43 -17.32
CA LYS A 59 -8.93 -11.72 -18.03
C LYS A 59 -7.58 -11.84 -17.31
N ASN A 60 -6.52 -11.89 -18.11
CA ASN A 60 -5.16 -11.85 -17.61
C ASN A 60 -4.71 -10.42 -17.28
N ILE A 61 -3.60 -10.30 -16.54
CA ILE A 61 -3.04 -9.02 -16.08
C ILE A 61 -2.79 -8.07 -17.24
N GLY A 62 -2.22 -8.56 -18.35
CA GLY A 62 -1.93 -7.73 -19.52
C GLY A 62 -3.19 -7.16 -20.17
N GLU A 63 -4.24 -7.97 -20.29
CA GLU A 63 -5.54 -7.53 -20.82
C GLU A 63 -6.19 -6.47 -19.93
N VAL A 64 -6.16 -6.68 -18.62
CA VAL A 64 -6.71 -5.73 -17.65
C VAL A 64 -5.93 -4.41 -17.69
N CYS A 65 -4.59 -4.45 -17.71
CA CYS A 65 -3.77 -3.24 -17.80
C CYS A 65 -4.07 -2.45 -19.08
N ARG A 66 -4.10 -3.11 -20.25
CA ARG A 66 -4.43 -2.48 -21.54
C ARG A 66 -5.81 -1.83 -21.55
N GLN A 67 -6.82 -2.49 -20.99
CA GLN A 67 -8.19 -1.97 -20.92
C GLN A 67 -8.32 -0.72 -20.05
N ASN A 68 -7.43 -0.55 -19.07
CA ASN A 68 -7.45 0.58 -18.14
C ASN A 68 -6.39 1.64 -18.48
N GLY A 69 -5.67 1.50 -19.61
CA GLY A 69 -4.61 2.44 -19.99
C GLY A 69 -3.41 2.43 -19.04
N VAL A 70 -3.18 1.31 -18.34
CA VAL A 70 -2.06 1.14 -17.40
C VAL A 70 -0.91 0.44 -18.13
N ASP A 71 0.31 0.96 -17.95
CA ASP A 71 1.51 0.28 -18.45
C ASP A 71 1.73 -1.04 -17.68
N ALA A 72 1.58 -2.17 -18.39
CA ALA A 72 1.64 -3.51 -17.80
C ALA A 72 3.02 -3.83 -17.20
N PHE A 73 4.10 -3.30 -17.78
CA PHE A 73 5.45 -3.50 -17.26
C PHE A 73 5.63 -2.82 -15.90
N THR A 74 5.15 -1.58 -15.77
CA THR A 74 5.17 -0.81 -14.52
C THR A 74 4.31 -1.48 -13.45
N PHE A 75 3.08 -1.89 -13.82
CA PHE A 75 2.20 -2.65 -12.92
C PHE A 75 2.90 -3.90 -12.37
N LEU A 76 3.45 -4.74 -13.25
CA LEU A 76 4.12 -5.98 -12.86
C LEU A 76 5.40 -5.72 -12.07
N THR A 77 6.10 -4.63 -12.34
CA THR A 77 7.29 -4.26 -11.57
C THR A 77 6.92 -3.92 -10.14
N VAL A 78 5.89 -3.09 -9.92
CA VAL A 78 5.40 -2.75 -8.58
C VAL A 78 4.86 -3.99 -7.86
N VAL A 79 4.05 -4.82 -8.53
CA VAL A 79 3.53 -6.06 -7.95
C VAL A 79 4.66 -6.99 -7.51
N ASN A 80 5.57 -7.32 -8.43
CA ASN A 80 6.65 -8.26 -8.13
C ASN A 80 7.66 -7.70 -7.11
N PHE A 81 7.80 -6.38 -7.02
CA PHE A 81 8.60 -5.73 -6.00
C PHE A 81 7.97 -5.83 -4.61
N LEU A 82 6.67 -5.57 -4.50
CA LEU A 82 5.91 -5.67 -3.25
C LEU A 82 5.70 -7.13 -2.80
N THR A 83 5.76 -8.09 -3.71
CA THR A 83 5.79 -9.52 -3.36
C THR A 83 7.21 -10.05 -3.14
N GLU A 84 8.22 -9.18 -3.06
CA GLU A 84 9.63 -9.50 -2.81
C GLU A 84 10.31 -10.43 -3.84
N GLU A 85 9.65 -10.68 -4.97
CA GLU A 85 10.23 -11.42 -6.10
C GLU A 85 11.26 -10.58 -6.86
N ILE A 86 11.20 -9.25 -6.71
CA ILE A 86 12.22 -8.29 -7.13
C ILE A 86 12.68 -7.50 -5.90
N GLN A 87 14.00 -7.43 -5.69
CA GLN A 87 14.57 -6.79 -4.50
C GLN A 87 14.93 -5.32 -4.71
N SER A 88 15.18 -4.88 -5.94
CA SER A 88 15.58 -3.49 -6.23
C SER A 88 15.37 -3.11 -7.70
N ALA A 89 15.33 -1.81 -7.97
CA ALA A 89 15.30 -1.28 -9.33
C ALA A 89 16.63 -1.53 -10.06
N THR A 90 16.61 -2.43 -11.04
CA THR A 90 17.74 -2.67 -11.95
C THR A 90 17.80 -1.60 -13.04
N GLU A 91 18.92 -1.52 -13.77
CA GLU A 91 19.06 -0.60 -14.91
C GLU A 91 17.95 -0.78 -15.95
N MET A 92 17.64 -2.03 -16.31
CA MET A 92 16.53 -2.37 -17.21
C MET A 92 15.17 -1.85 -16.69
N ILE A 93 14.92 -1.96 -15.38
CA ILE A 93 13.69 -1.43 -14.77
C ILE A 93 13.66 0.10 -14.91
N CYS A 94 14.76 0.78 -14.58
CA CYS A 94 14.90 2.23 -14.69
C CYS A 94 14.72 2.77 -16.11
N GLU A 95 14.97 1.96 -17.13
CA GLU A 95 14.79 2.33 -18.53
C GLU A 95 13.38 2.10 -19.06
N ARG A 96 12.69 1.04 -18.60
CA ARG A 96 11.42 0.59 -19.19
C ARG A 96 10.18 1.03 -18.41
N ILE A 97 10.33 1.35 -17.12
CA ILE A 97 9.19 1.77 -16.30
C ILE A 97 8.59 3.09 -16.81
N SER A 98 7.27 3.17 -16.85
CA SER A 98 6.54 4.40 -17.14
C SER A 98 6.49 5.26 -15.88
N VAL A 99 7.22 6.38 -15.90
CA VAL A 99 7.23 7.34 -14.78
C VAL A 99 5.83 7.91 -14.53
N ASP A 100 5.08 8.24 -15.57
CA ASP A 100 3.70 8.74 -15.44
C ASP A 100 2.77 7.72 -14.76
N THR A 101 2.89 6.43 -15.13
CA THR A 101 2.10 5.36 -14.52
C THR A 101 2.47 5.19 -13.04
N LEU A 102 3.77 5.23 -12.71
CA LEU A 102 4.25 5.11 -11.33
C LEU A 102 3.84 6.33 -10.48
N MET A 103 3.92 7.54 -11.02
CA MET A 103 3.43 8.75 -10.34
C MET A 103 1.93 8.71 -10.11
N SER A 104 1.15 8.22 -11.08
CA SER A 104 -0.30 8.05 -10.93
C SER A 104 -0.63 7.06 -9.81
N TYR A 105 0.14 5.96 -9.72
CA TYR A 105 0.03 4.99 -8.63
C TYR A 105 0.28 5.62 -7.25
N LEU A 106 1.36 6.40 -7.09
CA LEU A 106 1.69 7.09 -5.84
C LEU A 106 0.66 8.16 -5.48
N HIS A 107 0.27 8.99 -6.45
CA HIS A 107 -0.78 10.01 -6.28
C HIS A 107 -2.10 9.39 -5.80
N ASN A 108 -2.53 8.29 -6.40
CA ASN A 108 -3.74 7.59 -5.96
C ASN A 108 -3.60 6.96 -4.58
N ALA A 109 -2.39 6.58 -4.16
CA ALA A 109 -2.13 6.19 -2.78
C ALA A 109 -2.35 7.37 -1.81
N HIS A 110 -1.85 8.56 -2.15
CA HIS A 110 -2.07 9.77 -1.35
C HIS A 110 -3.57 10.07 -1.17
N ASN A 111 -4.34 10.08 -2.27
CA ASN A 111 -5.79 10.29 -2.21
C ASN A 111 -6.47 9.23 -1.32
N TYR A 112 -6.08 7.95 -1.45
CA TYR A 112 -6.62 6.89 -0.60
C TYR A 112 -6.32 7.13 0.90
N PHE A 113 -5.09 7.51 1.25
CA PHE A 113 -4.75 7.75 2.64
C PHE A 113 -5.47 8.97 3.22
N LEU A 114 -5.41 10.10 2.52
CA LEU A 114 -5.87 11.39 3.02
C LEU A 114 -7.40 11.53 2.96
N ASP A 115 -8.03 11.07 1.88
CA ASP A 115 -9.44 11.34 1.62
C ASP A 115 -10.36 10.19 2.05
N PHE A 116 -9.82 9.00 2.31
CA PHE A 116 -10.60 7.82 2.68
C PHE A 116 -10.11 7.15 3.96
N ARG A 117 -8.86 6.68 4.00
CA ARG A 117 -8.38 5.79 5.06
C ARG A 117 -8.31 6.46 6.42
N LEU A 118 -7.62 7.61 6.51
CA LEU A 118 -7.45 8.34 7.77
C LEU A 118 -8.78 8.93 8.28
N PRO A 119 -9.65 9.54 7.44
CA PRO A 119 -10.99 9.95 7.86
C PRO A 119 -11.82 8.80 8.44
N HIS A 120 -11.79 7.61 7.81
CA HIS A 120 -12.53 6.45 8.28
C HIS A 120 -12.04 5.93 9.63
N ILE A 121 -10.72 5.92 9.84
CA ILE A 121 -10.13 5.58 11.14
C ILE A 121 -10.56 6.59 12.20
N ARG A 122 -10.59 7.89 11.87
CA ARG A 122 -11.06 8.95 12.78
C ARG A 122 -12.48 8.69 13.27
N GLU A 123 -13.39 8.36 12.35
CA GLU A 123 -14.80 8.07 12.67
C GLU A 123 -14.92 6.88 13.63
N LYS A 124 -14.22 5.78 13.33
CA LYS A 124 -14.20 4.60 14.22
C LYS A 124 -13.56 4.89 15.57
N LEU A 125 -12.51 5.71 15.59
CA LEU A 125 -11.82 6.09 16.82
C LEU A 125 -12.73 6.95 17.71
N ASN A 126 -13.51 7.87 17.13
CA ASN A 126 -14.54 8.64 17.84
C ASN A 126 -15.57 7.72 18.49
N GLU A 127 -16.07 6.73 17.74
CA GLU A 127 -17.04 5.77 18.27
C GLU A 127 -16.43 4.92 19.39
N ALA A 128 -15.23 4.38 19.18
CA ALA A 128 -14.53 3.56 20.18
C ALA A 128 -14.35 4.34 21.50
N THR A 129 -13.86 5.58 21.42
CA THR A 129 -13.52 6.40 22.58
C THR A 129 -14.70 7.11 23.24
N SER A 130 -15.93 6.97 22.70
CA SER A 130 -17.11 7.70 23.16
C SER A 130 -17.48 7.49 24.64
N THR A 131 -17.11 6.34 25.22
CA THR A 131 -17.36 6.01 26.63
C THR A 131 -16.13 6.15 27.52
N CYS A 132 -15.00 6.61 26.99
CA CYS A 132 -13.78 6.83 27.76
C CYS A 132 -13.91 8.07 28.68
N GLN A 133 -13.02 8.18 29.67
CA GLN A 133 -12.85 9.43 30.40
C GLN A 133 -12.42 10.54 29.41
N PRO A 134 -12.97 11.76 29.51
CA PRO A 134 -12.72 12.84 28.56
C PRO A 134 -11.23 13.12 28.31
N GLU A 135 -10.41 13.11 29.35
CA GLU A 135 -8.98 13.40 29.27
C GLU A 135 -8.23 12.34 28.46
N VAL A 136 -8.63 11.07 28.59
CA VAL A 136 -8.03 9.96 27.84
C VAL A 136 -8.47 10.00 26.38
N ALA A 137 -9.75 10.28 26.11
CA ALA A 137 -10.25 10.43 24.76
C ALA A 137 -9.53 11.57 24.02
N VAL A 138 -9.40 12.74 24.66
CA VAL A 138 -8.68 13.89 24.11
C VAL A 138 -7.23 13.54 23.78
N ALA A 139 -6.51 12.89 24.70
CA ALA A 139 -5.12 12.52 24.45
C ALA A 139 -4.95 11.56 23.26
N ILE A 140 -5.86 10.59 23.10
CA ILE A 140 -5.87 9.66 21.96
C ILE A 140 -6.12 10.42 20.64
N HIS A 141 -7.10 11.33 20.63
CA HIS A 141 -7.44 12.11 19.45
C HIS A 141 -6.33 13.08 19.06
N ASP A 142 -5.76 13.80 20.02
CA ASP A 142 -4.63 14.71 19.76
C ASP A 142 -3.43 13.98 19.16
N PHE A 143 -3.16 12.76 19.65
CA PHE A 143 -2.10 11.93 19.11
C PHE A 143 -2.39 11.49 17.66
N PHE A 144 -3.62 11.05 17.39
CA PHE A 144 -4.04 10.68 16.04
C PHE A 144 -4.00 11.87 15.07
N GLU A 145 -4.46 13.05 15.48
CA GLU A 145 -4.42 14.25 14.64
C GLU A 145 -3.00 14.71 14.34
N GLN A 146 -2.08 14.63 15.31
CA GLN A 146 -0.67 14.89 15.06
C GLN A 146 -0.06 13.94 14.04
N TYR A 147 -0.48 12.66 14.06
CA TYR A 147 -0.06 11.70 13.05
C TYR A 147 -0.62 12.04 11.66
N VAL A 148 -1.93 12.31 11.56
CA VAL A 148 -2.59 12.72 10.32
C VAL A 148 -1.93 13.96 9.71
N GLN A 149 -1.58 14.96 10.53
CA GLN A 149 -0.89 16.17 10.08
C GLN A 149 0.48 15.89 9.45
N GLU A 150 1.27 14.95 10.00
CA GLU A 150 2.57 14.59 9.39
C GLU A 150 2.39 13.91 8.04
N ILE A 151 1.44 12.98 7.92
CA ILE A 151 1.12 12.32 6.64
C ILE A 151 0.68 13.37 5.60
N HIS A 152 -0.20 14.31 5.99
CA HIS A 152 -0.60 15.40 5.12
C HIS A 152 0.58 16.26 4.68
N LYS A 153 1.48 16.66 5.58
CA LYS A 153 2.66 17.47 5.25
C LYS A 153 3.57 16.73 4.25
N HIS A 154 3.84 15.45 4.51
CA HIS A 154 4.67 14.60 3.68
C HIS A 154 4.11 14.50 2.25
N MET A 155 2.87 14.03 2.11
CA MET A 155 2.23 13.85 0.80
C MET A 155 2.02 15.19 0.08
N THR A 156 1.69 16.27 0.82
CA THR A 156 1.58 17.61 0.22
C THR A 156 2.91 18.10 -0.37
N TYR A 157 4.03 17.81 0.30
CA TYR A 157 5.35 18.15 -0.22
C TYR A 157 5.64 17.41 -1.53
N GLU A 158 5.30 16.13 -1.61
CA GLU A 158 5.46 15.34 -2.82
C GLU A 158 4.61 15.89 -3.97
N GLU A 159 3.32 16.09 -3.74
CA GLU A 159 2.36 16.58 -4.74
C GLU A 159 2.70 17.99 -5.25
N ARG A 160 3.21 18.87 -4.38
CA ARG A 160 3.47 20.27 -4.72
C ARG A 160 4.91 20.55 -5.14
N THR A 161 5.84 19.64 -4.87
CA THR A 161 7.27 19.87 -5.12
C THR A 161 7.88 18.74 -5.95
N VAL A 162 7.79 17.50 -5.46
CA VAL A 162 8.49 16.35 -6.08
C VAL A 162 7.85 16.00 -7.43
N PHE A 163 6.52 15.84 -7.48
CA PHE A 163 5.83 15.46 -8.70
C PHE A 163 5.91 16.54 -9.79
N PRO A 164 5.73 17.85 -9.49
CA PRO A 164 5.98 18.91 -10.47
C PRO A 164 7.43 18.94 -10.96
N TYR A 165 8.41 18.69 -10.09
CA TYR A 165 9.81 18.57 -10.48
C TYR A 165 10.01 17.41 -11.47
N VAL A 166 9.47 16.23 -11.18
CA VAL A 166 9.58 15.06 -12.06
C VAL A 166 8.90 15.31 -13.41
N ARG A 167 7.72 15.93 -13.44
CA ARG A 167 7.08 16.32 -14.70
C ARG A 167 7.96 17.26 -15.54
N ASN A 168 8.56 18.27 -14.90
CA ASN A 168 9.52 19.16 -15.58
C ASN A 168 10.72 18.39 -16.12
N LEU A 169 11.24 17.41 -15.35
CA LEU A 169 12.35 16.56 -15.80
C LEU A 169 11.98 15.74 -17.03
N LEU A 170 10.78 15.15 -17.07
CA LEU A 170 10.27 14.40 -18.23
C LEU A 170 10.08 15.29 -19.46
N ASP A 171 9.73 16.56 -19.27
CA ASP A 171 9.69 17.60 -20.31
C ASP A 171 11.08 18.07 -20.78
N GLY A 172 12.17 17.53 -20.22
CA GLY A 172 13.55 17.95 -20.49
C GLY A 172 13.95 19.28 -19.82
N LYS A 173 13.14 19.79 -18.90
CA LYS A 173 13.39 21.05 -18.16
C LYS A 173 14.08 20.76 -16.84
N VAL A 174 15.41 20.84 -16.83
CA VAL A 174 16.20 20.66 -15.60
C VAL A 174 16.08 21.87 -14.69
N MET A 175 15.49 21.68 -13.50
CA MET A 175 15.41 22.73 -12.48
C MET A 175 16.71 22.79 -11.66
N LYS A 176 17.36 23.95 -11.56
CA LYS A 176 18.65 24.11 -10.85
C LYS A 176 18.56 24.05 -9.33
N ASN A 177 17.37 24.30 -8.77
CA ASN A 177 17.14 24.45 -7.33
C ASN A 177 16.63 23.18 -6.65
N TYR A 178 16.41 22.10 -7.41
CA TYR A 178 15.89 20.86 -6.87
C TYR A 178 16.49 19.65 -7.60
N GLN A 179 16.75 18.59 -6.85
CA GLN A 179 17.21 17.29 -7.35
C GLN A 179 16.59 16.20 -6.47
N ILE A 180 16.29 15.03 -7.03
CA ILE A 180 15.58 13.96 -6.32
C ILE A 180 16.36 13.43 -5.10
N SER A 181 17.68 13.61 -5.06
CA SER A 181 18.45 13.28 -3.85
C SER A 181 18.10 14.15 -2.62
N ILE A 182 17.46 15.31 -2.81
CA ILE A 182 16.88 16.11 -1.71
C ILE A 182 15.68 15.37 -1.11
N PHE A 183 14.80 14.83 -1.96
CA PHE A 183 13.69 13.97 -1.54
C PHE A 183 14.20 12.77 -0.74
N LYS A 184 15.17 12.03 -1.30
CA LYS A 184 15.79 10.86 -0.63
C LYS A 184 16.34 11.17 0.78
N LYS A 185 16.92 12.35 0.98
CA LYS A 185 17.46 12.75 2.30
C LYS A 185 16.38 13.15 3.30
N ARG A 186 15.22 13.61 2.81
CA ARG A 186 14.10 14.12 3.60
C ARG A 186 13.03 13.08 3.86
N HIS A 187 13.11 11.89 3.27
CA HIS A 187 12.11 10.84 3.46
C HIS A 187 12.10 10.42 4.93
N GLU A 188 11.27 11.13 5.71
CA GLU A 188 11.14 11.03 7.15
C GLU A 188 10.46 9.73 7.54
N GLN A 189 10.76 9.27 8.75
CA GLN A 189 10.13 8.10 9.35
C GLN A 189 8.70 8.43 9.80
N ILE A 190 7.80 8.57 8.83
CA ILE A 190 6.35 8.79 9.05
C ILE A 190 5.67 7.60 9.74
N ASP A 191 6.32 6.44 9.76
CA ASP A 191 5.89 5.17 10.35
C ASP A 191 5.92 5.18 11.89
N LYS A 192 6.90 5.86 12.51
CA LYS A 192 7.13 5.79 13.96
C LYS A 192 5.95 6.25 14.82
N LYS A 193 5.26 7.32 14.42
CA LYS A 193 4.13 7.86 15.20
C LYS A 193 2.96 6.87 15.24
N LEU A 194 2.69 6.12 14.18
CA LEU A 194 1.57 5.18 14.16
C LEU A 194 1.78 4.01 15.13
N SER A 195 3.02 3.53 15.23
CA SER A 195 3.45 2.54 16.22
C SER A 195 3.20 3.00 17.66
N ASP A 196 3.47 4.27 17.97
CA ASP A 196 3.22 4.84 19.30
C ASP A 196 1.72 4.90 19.63
N LEU A 197 0.86 5.31 18.69
CA LEU A 197 -0.61 5.32 18.89
C LEU A 197 -1.13 3.92 19.19
N LYS A 198 -0.72 2.92 18.39
CA LYS A 198 -1.10 1.52 18.61
C LYS A 198 -0.66 1.05 20.00
N ASN A 199 0.57 1.35 20.39
CA ASN A 199 1.09 1.00 21.71
C ASN A 199 0.28 1.66 22.84
N ILE A 200 -0.11 2.92 22.67
CA ILE A 200 -0.95 3.63 23.64
C ILE A 200 -2.32 2.95 23.77
N LEU A 201 -2.99 2.69 22.64
CA LEU A 201 -4.29 2.04 22.62
C LEU A 201 -4.25 0.62 23.19
N ILE A 202 -3.21 -0.16 22.90
CA ILE A 202 -3.07 -1.53 23.39
C ILE A 202 -2.81 -1.56 24.91
N LYS A 203 -2.00 -0.62 25.44
CA LYS A 203 -1.53 -0.68 26.84
C LYS A 203 -2.40 0.10 27.82
N TYR A 204 -3.01 1.20 27.38
CA TYR A 204 -3.60 2.19 28.29
C TYR A 204 -5.06 2.50 28.01
N TYR A 205 -5.68 1.86 27.03
CA TYR A 205 -7.10 2.08 26.74
C TYR A 205 -7.98 1.62 27.91
N PRO A 206 -8.80 2.50 28.52
CA PRO A 206 -9.48 2.22 29.78
C PRO A 206 -10.87 1.58 29.60
N GLY A 207 -11.39 1.55 28.37
CA GLY A 207 -12.71 0.98 28.10
C GLY A 207 -12.70 -0.55 28.13
N SER A 208 -13.86 -1.16 28.38
CA SER A 208 -14.04 -2.60 28.15
C SER A 208 -13.78 -2.87 26.66
N GLY A 209 -12.81 -3.73 26.35
CA GLY A 209 -12.43 -4.04 24.97
C GLY A 209 -13.64 -4.29 24.09
N SER A 210 -13.85 -3.43 23.09
CA SER A 210 -14.99 -3.49 22.17
C SER A 210 -14.54 -3.99 20.81
N TYR A 211 -15.46 -4.62 20.07
CA TYR A 211 -15.21 -4.96 18.67
C TYR A 211 -14.85 -3.73 17.82
N MET A 212 -15.31 -2.54 18.23
CA MET A 212 -14.95 -1.29 17.58
C MET A 212 -13.47 -0.93 17.78
N LEU A 213 -12.94 -1.01 19.01
CA LEU A 213 -11.52 -0.79 19.25
C LEU A 213 -10.66 -1.81 18.48
N ASN A 214 -11.08 -3.08 18.44
CA ASN A 214 -10.38 -4.10 17.65
C ASN A 214 -10.37 -3.74 16.16
N SER A 215 -11.48 -3.21 15.63
CA SER A 215 -11.52 -2.72 14.25
C SER A 215 -10.59 -1.53 14.03
N VAL A 216 -10.52 -0.58 14.96
CA VAL A 216 -9.58 0.56 14.88
C VAL A 216 -8.15 0.05 14.85
N LEU A 217 -7.78 -0.85 15.77
CA LEU A 217 -6.44 -1.41 15.83
C LEU A 217 -6.08 -2.14 14.53
N PHE A 218 -6.98 -2.98 13.99
CA PHE A 218 -6.76 -3.65 12.71
C PHE A 218 -6.54 -2.64 11.58
N ASP A 219 -7.32 -1.56 11.56
CA ASP A 219 -7.16 -0.52 10.56
C ASP A 219 -5.82 0.22 10.70
N LEU A 220 -5.36 0.48 11.92
CA LEU A 220 -4.05 1.08 12.18
C LEU A 220 -2.91 0.15 11.76
N PHE A 221 -2.97 -1.16 12.07
CA PHE A 221 -1.94 -2.11 11.65
C PHE A 221 -1.80 -2.18 10.14
N THR A 222 -2.91 -2.38 9.44
CA THR A 222 -2.90 -2.49 7.97
C THR A 222 -2.54 -1.16 7.29
N THR A 223 -2.86 -0.01 7.88
CA THR A 223 -2.42 1.30 7.37
C THR A 223 -0.92 1.51 7.53
N GLU A 224 -0.33 1.04 8.63
CA GLU A 224 1.11 1.09 8.84
C GLU A 224 1.86 0.26 7.79
N GLU A 225 1.47 -1.00 7.61
CA GLU A 225 2.07 -1.90 6.60
C GLU A 225 1.98 -1.33 5.19
N ASP A 226 0.85 -0.68 4.87
CA ASP A 226 0.60 -0.06 3.58
C ASP A 226 1.45 1.20 3.36
N LEU A 227 1.63 2.04 4.39
CA LEU A 227 2.53 3.20 4.33
C LEU A 227 4.00 2.79 4.23
N ILE A 228 4.40 1.71 4.91
CA ILE A 228 5.74 1.13 4.76
C ILE A 228 5.94 0.67 3.31
N SER A 229 4.96 -0.01 2.74
CA SER A 229 5.01 -0.48 1.34
C SER A 229 5.09 0.68 0.35
N HIS A 230 4.30 1.74 0.57
CA HIS A 230 4.32 2.98 -0.22
C HIS A 230 5.68 3.67 -0.16
N THR A 231 6.21 3.89 1.05
CA THR A 231 7.55 4.44 1.32
C THR A 231 8.64 3.60 0.63
N ARG A 232 8.51 2.27 0.64
CA ARG A 232 9.45 1.37 -0.01
C ARG A 232 9.43 1.55 -1.53
N VAL A 233 8.25 1.67 -2.16
CA VAL A 233 8.13 1.98 -3.60
C VAL A 233 8.79 3.33 -3.92
N GLU A 234 8.62 4.34 -3.08
CA GLU A 234 9.24 5.66 -3.29
C GLU A 234 10.77 5.62 -3.23
N ASN A 235 11.31 4.93 -2.24
CA ASN A 235 12.74 4.92 -1.96
C ASN A 235 13.52 3.95 -2.85
N GLU A 236 12.95 2.79 -3.16
CA GLU A 236 13.66 1.69 -3.83
C GLU A 236 13.25 1.51 -5.30
N LEU A 237 12.17 2.15 -5.75
CA LEU A 237 11.74 2.13 -7.15
C LEU A 237 11.68 3.53 -7.76
N PHE A 238 10.81 4.42 -7.25
CA PHE A 238 10.61 5.74 -7.83
C PHE A 238 11.90 6.59 -7.82
N THR A 239 12.56 6.72 -6.67
CA THR A 239 13.77 7.53 -6.54
C THR A 239 14.90 7.04 -7.47
N PRO A 240 15.26 5.74 -7.52
CA PRO A 240 16.24 5.23 -8.47
C PRO A 240 15.90 5.49 -9.94
N VAL A 241 14.63 5.37 -10.31
CA VAL A 241 14.15 5.65 -11.68
C VAL A 241 14.38 7.12 -12.03
N ILE A 242 13.97 8.05 -11.16
CA ILE A 242 14.17 9.49 -11.40
C ILE A 242 15.66 9.85 -11.42
N LEU A 243 16.48 9.25 -10.53
CA LEU A 243 17.94 9.44 -10.56
C LEU A 243 18.56 8.99 -11.89
N SER A 244 18.03 7.92 -12.51
CA SER A 244 18.46 7.47 -13.83
C SER A 244 18.11 8.51 -14.91
N TYR A 245 16.89 9.06 -14.87
CA TYR A 245 16.49 10.16 -15.77
C TYR A 245 17.35 11.42 -15.61
N GLU A 246 17.62 11.86 -14.38
CA GLU A 246 18.49 13.01 -14.10
C GLU A 246 19.87 12.82 -14.72
N LYS A 247 20.49 11.65 -14.52
CA LYS A 247 21.82 11.35 -15.07
C LYS A 247 21.85 11.40 -16.60
N ARG A 248 20.82 10.85 -17.27
CA ARG A 248 20.74 10.85 -18.74
C ARG A 248 20.59 12.25 -19.34
N LEU A 249 19.97 13.19 -18.64
CA LEU A 249 19.80 14.57 -19.11
C LEU A 249 21.02 15.47 -18.81
N LEU A 250 21.88 15.05 -17.90
CA LEU A 250 23.10 15.77 -17.50
C LEU A 250 24.37 15.24 -18.17
N MET A 251 24.25 14.14 -18.94
CA MET A 251 25.30 13.62 -19.84
C MET A 251 25.17 14.26 -21.22
#